data_AF-A0AAE4ESG6-F1
#
_entry.id   AF-A0AAE4ESG6-F1
#
_cell.length_a   1.000
_cell.length_b   1.000
_cell.length_c   1.000
_cell.angle_alpha   90.00
_cell.angle_beta   90.00
_cell.angle_gamma   90.00
#
_symmetry.space_group_name_H-M   'P 1'
#
loop_
_entity.id
_entity.type
_entity.pdbx_description
1 polymer ?
#
loop_
_entity_poly.entity_id
_entity_poly.type
_entity_poly.pdbx_seq_one_letter_code
_entity_poly.pdbx_strand_id
1 'polypeptide(L)'
;MGDRFDMRGAHFEGSAVGHQASVNHYTSGPAAPVEDLLEALARVRPDIIAAAPAADRAEVQAEVGKIEEELKKEEPRGKVVRKRWETVTTLIGDLSAPLTKITELVLKLFG
;
A
#
# COMPACT_ATOMS: atom_id res chain seq x y z
N MET A 1 -40.42 -21.22 39.26
CA MET A 1 -40.53 -20.75 37.86
C MET A 1 -39.20 -20.15 37.45
N GLY A 2 -38.45 -20.83 36.59
CA GLY A 2 -37.17 -20.34 36.06
C GLY A 2 -37.37 -19.88 34.62
N ASP A 3 -37.24 -18.59 34.40
CA ASP A 3 -37.38 -17.98 33.08
C ASP A 3 -36.02 -18.05 32.33
N ARG A 4 -36.06 -18.59 31.11
CA ARG A 4 -34.90 -18.85 30.26
C ARG A 4 -34.88 -17.73 29.22
N PHE A 5 -34.10 -16.67 29.50
CA PHE A 5 -33.94 -15.57 28.54
C PHE A 5 -33.04 -15.98 27.37
N ASP A 6 -33.67 -16.06 26.20
CA ASP A 6 -33.07 -16.29 24.89
C ASP A 6 -32.27 -15.04 24.47
N MET A 7 -30.92 -15.15 24.40
CA MET A 7 -30.08 -14.11 23.81
C MET A 7 -29.94 -14.34 22.30
N ARG A 8 -30.97 -13.96 21.56
CA ARG A 8 -30.90 -13.71 20.12
C ARG A 8 -31.37 -12.28 19.84
N GLY A 9 -30.42 -11.38 19.62
CA GLY A 9 -30.71 -10.10 18.96
C GLY A 9 -30.62 -8.82 19.80
N ALA A 10 -29.69 -8.70 20.74
CA ALA A 10 -29.38 -7.41 21.35
C ALA A 10 -28.21 -6.74 20.62
N HIS A 11 -28.58 -5.84 19.70
CA HIS A 11 -27.72 -4.84 19.07
C HIS A 11 -27.23 -3.89 20.18
N PHE A 12 -25.96 -3.97 20.57
CA PHE A 12 -25.39 -3.01 21.51
C PHE A 12 -24.93 -1.77 20.77
N GLU A 13 -25.77 -0.73 20.81
CA GLU A 13 -25.36 0.65 20.59
C GLU A 13 -24.75 1.16 21.91
N GLY A 14 -23.50 1.61 21.85
CA GLY A 14 -22.75 2.10 23.02
C GLY A 14 -21.41 2.67 22.59
N SER A 15 -21.42 3.95 22.23
CA SER A 15 -20.27 4.72 21.78
C SER A 15 -19.08 4.65 22.75
N ALA A 16 -17.92 4.29 22.22
CA ALA A 16 -16.63 4.64 22.80
C ALA A 16 -15.75 5.25 21.71
N VAL A 17 -15.32 6.48 21.98
CA VAL A 17 -14.43 7.32 21.19
C VAL A 17 -13.18 6.53 20.78
N GLY A 18 -13.09 6.21 19.50
CA GLY A 18 -11.85 5.93 18.81
C GLY A 18 -11.84 6.83 17.60
N HIS A 19 -10.86 7.74 17.54
CA HIS A 19 -10.42 8.38 16.31
C HIS A 19 -10.69 7.42 15.15
N GLN A 20 -11.39 7.87 14.11
CA GLN A 20 -11.40 7.18 12.82
C GLN A 20 -9.94 7.15 12.34
N ALA A 21 -9.16 6.21 12.88
CA ALA A 21 -8.16 5.51 12.14
C ALA A 21 -8.92 5.04 10.92
N SER A 22 -8.74 5.76 9.83
CA SER A 22 -8.84 5.20 8.49
C SER A 22 -7.97 3.96 8.51
N VAL A 23 -8.57 2.84 8.95
CA VAL A 23 -8.04 1.51 8.81
C VAL A 23 -7.95 1.37 7.31
N ASN A 24 -6.75 1.65 6.77
CA ASN A 24 -6.41 1.34 5.40
C ASN A 24 -6.81 -0.11 5.23
N HIS A 25 -7.89 -0.30 4.48
CA HIS A 25 -8.58 -1.54 4.27
C HIS A 25 -7.68 -2.36 3.32
N TYR A 26 -6.52 -2.83 3.81
CA TYR A 26 -5.72 -3.88 3.19
C TYR A 26 -6.40 -5.24 3.39
N THR A 27 -7.72 -5.25 3.20
CA THR A 27 -8.56 -6.40 3.45
C THR A 27 -8.35 -7.32 2.28
N SER A 28 -7.70 -8.44 2.59
CA SER A 28 -7.46 -9.57 1.72
C SER A 28 -8.78 -10.11 1.17
N GLY A 29 -9.31 -9.46 0.13
CA GLY A 29 -10.21 -10.06 -0.82
C GLY A 29 -9.42 -10.81 -1.90
N PRO A 30 -10.06 -11.68 -2.70
CA PRO A 30 -9.43 -12.34 -3.84
C PRO A 30 -9.17 -11.40 -5.04
N ALA A 31 -9.43 -10.09 -4.90
CA ALA A 31 -8.95 -9.05 -5.82
C ALA A 31 -7.48 -8.73 -5.48
N ALA A 32 -6.64 -8.59 -6.50
CA ALA A 32 -5.26 -9.03 -6.44
C ALA A 32 -4.36 -8.10 -5.60
N PRO A 33 -3.41 -8.64 -4.82
CA PRO A 33 -2.50 -7.83 -4.02
C PRO A 33 -1.57 -6.92 -4.88
N VAL A 34 -1.54 -7.11 -6.20
CA VAL A 34 -0.92 -6.22 -7.19
C VAL A 34 -1.71 -4.93 -7.38
N GLU A 35 -3.05 -4.99 -7.36
CA GLU A 35 -3.92 -3.82 -7.47
C GLU A 35 -3.79 -2.93 -6.22
N ASP A 36 -3.69 -3.54 -5.04
CA ASP A 36 -3.41 -2.84 -3.77
C ASP A 36 -2.05 -2.09 -3.83
N LEU A 37 -1.01 -2.72 -4.41
CA LEU A 37 0.29 -2.07 -4.61
C LEU A 37 0.19 -0.92 -5.62
N LEU A 38 -0.57 -1.09 -6.70
CA LEU A 38 -0.79 -0.06 -7.71
C LEU A 38 -1.51 1.16 -7.11
N GLU A 39 -2.57 0.94 -6.34
CA GLU A 39 -3.32 2.02 -5.67
C GLU A 39 -2.44 2.73 -4.63
N ALA A 40 -1.69 1.96 -3.82
CA ALA A 40 -0.79 2.52 -2.82
C ALA A 40 0.30 3.39 -3.48
N LEU A 41 0.91 2.91 -4.58
CA LEU A 41 1.89 3.67 -5.36
C LEU A 41 1.29 4.95 -5.94
N ALA A 42 0.11 4.87 -6.56
CA ALA A 42 -0.55 6.03 -7.15
C ALA A 42 -0.85 7.12 -6.10
N ARG A 43 -1.27 6.71 -4.89
CA ARG A 43 -1.57 7.63 -3.78
C ARG A 43 -0.33 8.34 -3.24
N VAL A 44 0.78 7.63 -3.09
CA VAL A 44 2.00 8.19 -2.48
C VAL A 44 2.99 8.74 -3.51
N ARG A 45 2.76 8.54 -4.82
CA ARG A 45 3.59 9.04 -5.92
C ARG A 45 4.07 10.50 -5.77
N PRO A 46 3.22 11.50 -5.44
CA PRO A 46 3.71 12.86 -5.24
C PRO A 46 4.71 12.97 -4.10
N ASP A 47 4.51 12.20 -3.01
CA ASP A 47 5.42 12.16 -1.87
C ASP A 47 6.75 11.48 -2.22
N ILE A 48 6.72 10.41 -3.03
CA ILE A 48 7.93 9.75 -3.55
C ILE A 48 8.79 10.74 -4.35
N ILE A 49 8.15 11.47 -5.27
CA ILE A 49 8.84 12.46 -6.12
C ILE A 49 9.33 13.64 -5.29
N ALA A 50 8.56 14.10 -4.30
CA ALA A 50 8.96 15.20 -3.43
C ALA A 50 10.15 14.83 -2.53
N ALA A 51 10.22 13.57 -2.07
CA ALA A 51 11.28 13.03 -1.25
C ALA A 51 12.62 12.90 -2.00
N ALA A 52 12.58 12.72 -3.32
CA ALA A 52 13.79 12.64 -4.13
C ALA A 52 14.52 14.00 -4.21
N PRO A 53 15.87 14.01 -4.23
CA PRO A 53 16.65 15.21 -4.52
C PRO A 53 16.22 15.84 -5.84
N ALA A 54 16.25 17.17 -5.93
CA ALA A 54 15.75 17.90 -7.09
C ALA A 54 16.34 17.44 -8.44
N ALA A 55 17.61 17.02 -8.44
CA ALA A 55 18.30 16.49 -9.61
C ALA A 55 17.74 15.13 -10.09
N ASP A 56 17.22 14.32 -9.16
CA ASP A 56 16.80 12.93 -9.40
C ASP A 56 15.28 12.77 -9.51
N ARG A 57 14.49 13.83 -9.25
CA ARG A 57 13.01 13.78 -9.29
C ARG A 57 12.46 13.26 -10.61
N ALA A 58 13.05 13.69 -11.73
CA ALA A 58 12.64 13.26 -13.06
C ALA A 58 12.90 11.76 -13.26
N GLU A 59 14.03 11.26 -12.76
CA GLU A 59 14.39 9.84 -12.82
C GLU A 59 13.49 8.99 -11.92
N VAL A 60 13.25 9.44 -10.69
CA VAL A 60 12.32 8.81 -9.75
C VAL A 60 10.89 8.76 -10.32
N GLN A 61 10.41 9.85 -10.92
CA GLN A 61 9.11 9.88 -11.58
C GLN A 61 9.04 8.88 -12.75
N ALA A 62 10.11 8.76 -13.53
CA ALA A 62 10.18 7.83 -14.64
C ALA A 62 10.21 6.37 -14.15
N GLU A 63 10.99 6.05 -13.11
CA GLU A 63 11.06 4.70 -12.56
C GLU A 63 9.74 4.29 -11.89
N VAL A 64 9.09 5.17 -11.13
CA VAL A 64 7.75 4.91 -10.57
C VAL A 64 6.74 4.66 -11.69
N GLY A 65 6.79 5.44 -12.78
CA GLY A 65 5.93 5.21 -13.95
C GLY A 65 6.15 3.81 -14.57
N LYS A 66 7.40 3.40 -14.76
CA LYS A 66 7.73 2.07 -15.29
C LYS A 66 7.29 0.94 -14.36
N ILE A 67 7.28 1.16 -13.05
CA ILE A 67 6.74 0.21 -12.07
C ILE A 67 5.23 0.08 -12.24
N GLU A 68 4.50 1.20 -12.31
CA GLU A 68 3.05 1.20 -12.54
C GLU A 68 2.69 0.50 -13.85
N GLU A 69 3.45 0.74 -14.93
CA GLU A 69 3.27 0.07 -16.22
C GLU A 69 3.51 -1.44 -16.14
N GLU A 70 4.53 -1.88 -15.40
CA GLU A 70 4.82 -3.30 -15.21
C GLU A 70 3.72 -4.00 -14.39
N LEU A 71 3.20 -3.33 -13.35
CA LEU A 71 2.12 -3.85 -12.50
C LEU A 71 0.78 -3.95 -13.22
N LYS A 72 0.56 -3.15 -14.27
CA LYS A 72 -0.65 -3.20 -15.11
C LYS A 72 -0.65 -4.32 -16.15
N LYS A 73 0.45 -5.07 -16.30
CA LYS A 73 0.51 -6.21 -17.21
C LYS A 73 -0.30 -7.38 -16.66
N GLU A 74 -0.82 -8.21 -17.55
CA GLU A 74 -1.50 -9.45 -17.17
C GLU A 74 -0.60 -10.38 -16.34
N GLU A 75 0.71 -10.38 -16.63
CA GLU A 75 1.72 -11.09 -15.85
C GLU A 75 2.85 -10.12 -15.44
N PRO A 76 2.74 -9.47 -14.26
CA PRO A 76 3.75 -8.53 -13.80
C PRO A 76 5.04 -9.25 -13.39
N ARG A 77 6.17 -8.79 -13.92
CA ARG A 77 7.47 -9.39 -13.60
C ARG A 77 7.98 -8.83 -12.28
N GLY A 78 7.76 -9.57 -11.19
CA GLY A 78 8.19 -9.17 -9.84
C GLY A 78 9.67 -8.79 -9.72
N LYS A 79 10.58 -9.49 -10.42
CA LYS A 79 12.01 -9.15 -10.48
C LYS A 79 12.28 -7.75 -11.08
N VAL A 80 11.48 -7.36 -12.07
CA VAL A 80 11.60 -6.04 -12.71
C VAL A 80 11.06 -4.97 -11.76
N VAL A 81 9.89 -5.20 -11.16
CA VAL A 81 9.30 -4.29 -10.17
C VAL A 81 10.28 -4.04 -9.01
N ARG A 82 10.84 -5.12 -8.43
CA ARG A 82 11.79 -5.04 -7.33
C ARG A 82 13.06 -4.26 -7.72
N LYS A 83 13.68 -4.60 -8.85
CA LYS A 83 14.91 -3.92 -9.30
C LYS A 83 14.69 -2.42 -9.49
N ARG A 84 13.56 -2.02 -10.07
CA ARG A 84 13.20 -0.61 -10.25
C ARG A 84 12.91 0.08 -8.93
N TRP A 85 12.23 -0.61 -8.02
CA TRP A 85 11.97 -0.10 -6.68
C TRP A 85 13.28 0.13 -5.90
N GLU A 86 14.23 -0.79 -5.98
CA GLU A 86 15.58 -0.62 -5.43
C GLU A 86 16.27 0.64 -6.00
N THR A 87 16.16 0.89 -7.30
CA THR A 87 16.65 2.15 -7.91
C THR A 87 15.96 3.37 -7.32
N VAL A 88 14.62 3.38 -7.21
CA VAL A 88 13.87 4.50 -6.59
C VAL A 88 14.32 4.76 -5.16
N THR A 89 14.43 3.71 -4.34
CA THR A 89 14.89 3.85 -2.94
C THR A 89 16.33 4.34 -2.83
N THR A 90 17.20 3.94 -3.78
CA THR A 90 18.60 4.40 -3.83
C THR A 90 18.69 5.89 -4.18
N LEU A 91 17.87 6.35 -5.12
CA LEU A 91 17.83 7.77 -5.53
C LEU A 91 17.25 8.68 -4.45
N ILE A 92 16.29 8.18 -3.66
CA ILE A 92 15.70 8.95 -2.55
C ILE A 92 16.64 8.99 -1.35
N GLY A 93 17.37 7.90 -1.09
CA GLY A 93 18.35 7.77 0.00
C GLY A 93 17.72 7.55 1.38
N ASP A 94 16.77 8.41 1.80
CA ASP A 94 16.08 8.30 3.10
C ASP A 94 14.60 7.91 2.92
N LEU A 95 14.24 6.74 3.43
CA LEU A 95 12.89 6.19 3.27
C LEU A 95 11.97 6.69 4.38
N SER A 96 11.02 7.53 3.99
CA SER A 96 9.90 7.91 4.84
C SER A 96 9.00 6.71 5.15
N ALA A 97 8.24 6.77 6.26
CA ALA A 97 7.34 5.67 6.66
C ALA A 97 6.37 5.20 5.55
N PRO A 98 5.81 6.07 4.68
CA PRO A 98 5.06 5.64 3.49
C PRO A 98 5.87 4.78 2.51
N LEU A 99 7.13 5.17 2.23
CA LEU A 99 8.02 4.43 1.33
C LEU A 99 8.41 3.05 1.89
N THR A 100 8.61 2.96 3.21
CA THR A 100 8.85 1.68 3.88
C THR A 100 7.68 0.72 3.68
N LYS A 101 6.43 1.20 3.82
CA LYS A 101 5.23 0.37 3.58
C LYS A 101 5.13 -0.12 2.14
N ILE A 102 5.44 0.72 1.16
CA ILE A 102 5.48 0.27 -0.25
C ILE A 102 6.57 -0.79 -0.45
N THR A 103 7.73 -0.60 0.18
CA THR A 103 8.83 -1.58 0.11
C THR A 103 8.39 -2.94 0.68
N GLU A 104 7.70 -2.95 1.82
CA GLU A 104 7.14 -4.18 2.41
C GLU A 104 6.13 -4.85 1.48
N LEU A 105 5.25 -4.07 0.83
CA LEU A 105 4.29 -4.60 -0.14
C LEU A 105 4.99 -5.23 -1.35
N VAL A 106 6.00 -4.56 -1.91
CA VAL A 106 6.81 -5.08 -3.02
C VAL A 106 7.50 -6.39 -2.64
N LEU A 107 8.10 -6.46 -1.45
CA LEU A 107 8.76 -7.66 -0.95
C LEU A 107 7.77 -8.79 -0.63
N LYS A 108 6.59 -8.48 -0.09
CA LYS A 108 5.55 -9.48 0.18
C LYS A 108 5.01 -10.10 -1.11
N LEU A 109 4.95 -9.33 -2.18
CA LEU A 109 4.40 -9.74 -3.47
C LEU A 109 5.40 -10.46 -4.37
N PHE A 110 6.67 -10.05 -4.33
CA PHE A 110 7.68 -10.44 -5.30
C PHE A 110 9.02 -10.87 -4.68
N GLY A 111 9.08 -10.97 -3.35
CA GLY A 111 10.25 -11.39 -2.58
C GLY A 111 10.32 -12.88 -2.31
#